data_AF-U4QLX2-F1
#
_entry.id   AF-U4QLX2-F1
#
_cell.length_a   1.000
_cell.length_b   1.000
_cell.length_c   1.000
_cell.angle_alpha   90.00
_cell.angle_beta   90.00
_cell.angle_gamma   90.00
#
_symmetry.space_group_name_H-M   'P 1'
#
loop_
_entity.id
_entity.type
_entity.pdbx_description
1 polymer ?
#
loop_
_entity_poly.entity_id
_entity_poly.type
_entity_poly.pdbx_seq_one_letter_code
_entity_poly.pdbx_strand_id
1 'polypeptide(L)'
;MSHLPFHLNLIAQASGSLHAHLLLKTLDGSRLYIANSDLRKAWGQGFVNVRRLSDSDNVSAYVMAYVSDVDLNNLEGEFNNNDQNTPKRIIKGGRLSLYPIGMQIYRRSRYGIKEATKIKDTKKNIKSKYHIDGAKPSYYRKIDIKHKADENPIEIETEYYSRKKAKIAAAIAKINRNCNKNSSEDAELAD
;
A
#
# COMPACT_ATOMS: atom_id res chain seq x y z
N MET A 1 -5.68 31.35 6.23
CA MET A 1 -6.20 30.25 5.38
C MET A 1 -6.13 28.94 6.16
N SER A 2 -7.26 28.36 6.51
CA SER A 2 -7.32 27.02 7.11
C SER A 2 -6.86 25.98 6.09
N HIS A 3 -5.68 25.39 6.30
CA HIS A 3 -5.11 24.39 5.41
C HIS A 3 -5.70 23.02 5.75
N LEU A 4 -6.47 22.41 4.83
CA LEU A 4 -6.94 21.02 4.98
C LEU A 4 -5.84 20.06 4.54
N PRO A 5 -5.34 19.18 5.42
CA PRO A 5 -4.34 18.19 5.02
C PRO A 5 -4.89 17.21 3.98
N PHE A 6 -4.05 16.89 2.97
CA PHE A 6 -4.46 16.04 1.86
C PHE A 6 -3.36 15.13 1.32
N HIS A 7 -3.78 13.99 0.76
CA HIS A 7 -2.99 13.19 -0.19
C HIS A 7 -3.72 13.13 -1.52
N LEU A 8 -3.00 13.36 -2.62
CA LEU A 8 -3.51 13.28 -3.98
C LEU A 8 -2.65 12.32 -4.78
N ASN A 9 -3.30 11.38 -5.47
CA ASN A 9 -2.68 10.54 -6.49
C ASN A 9 -3.43 10.72 -7.81
N LEU A 10 -2.69 10.98 -8.88
CA LEU A 10 -3.23 11.10 -10.24
C LEU A 10 -2.95 9.83 -11.02
N ILE A 11 -3.94 9.36 -11.77
CA ILE A 11 -3.91 8.08 -12.47
C ILE A 11 -4.42 8.28 -13.89
N ALA A 12 -3.59 7.99 -14.89
CA ALA A 12 -4.04 7.96 -16.28
C ALA A 12 -4.93 6.73 -16.56
N GLN A 13 -6.02 6.94 -17.28
CA GLN A 13 -6.87 5.87 -17.80
C GLN A 13 -6.50 5.55 -19.25
N ALA A 14 -6.85 4.34 -19.70
CA ALA A 14 -6.63 3.92 -21.09
C ALA A 14 -7.36 4.81 -22.11
N SER A 15 -8.45 5.45 -21.68
CA SER A 15 -9.19 6.44 -22.48
C SER A 15 -8.48 7.80 -22.61
N GLY A 16 -7.30 7.97 -22.02
CA GLY A 16 -6.59 9.26 -21.93
C GLY A 16 -7.14 10.20 -20.84
N SER A 17 -8.23 9.83 -20.16
CA SER A 17 -8.75 10.61 -19.04
C SER A 17 -7.88 10.49 -17.78
N LEU A 18 -7.87 11.53 -16.95
CA LEU A 18 -7.21 11.51 -15.65
C LEU A 18 -8.20 11.15 -14.55
N HIS A 19 -7.78 10.26 -13.66
CA HIS A 19 -8.51 9.84 -12.48
C HIS A 19 -7.71 10.22 -11.23
N ALA A 20 -8.34 10.88 -10.26
CA ALA A 20 -7.68 11.34 -9.05
C ALA A 20 -8.24 10.63 -7.81
N HIS A 21 -7.36 10.09 -6.97
CA HIS A 21 -7.69 9.73 -5.59
C HIS A 21 -7.24 10.84 -4.66
N LEU A 22 -8.19 11.43 -3.94
CA LEU A 22 -7.95 12.49 -2.95
C LEU A 22 -8.39 12.00 -1.56
N LEU A 23 -7.44 11.95 -0.62
CA LEU A 23 -7.71 11.70 0.80
C LEU A 23 -7.59 13.01 1.56
N LEU A 24 -8.58 13.30 2.40
CA LEU A 24 -8.67 14.54 3.18
C LEU A 24 -8.89 14.20 4.65
N LYS A 25 -8.31 15.00 5.53
CA LYS A 25 -8.58 14.95 6.98
C LYS A 25 -8.61 16.36 7.55
N THR A 26 -9.16 16.50 8.74
CA THR A 26 -9.00 17.70 9.58
C THR A 26 -7.74 17.57 10.44
N LEU A 27 -7.22 18.70 10.92
CA LEU A 27 -6.05 18.71 11.80
C LEU A 27 -6.38 18.25 13.23
N ASP A 28 -7.55 18.64 13.72
CA ASP A 28 -8.07 18.36 15.06
C ASP A 28 -8.77 16.99 15.18
N GLY A 29 -8.92 16.26 14.06
CA GLY A 29 -9.63 14.98 14.02
C GLY A 29 -11.15 15.12 14.00
N SER A 30 -11.68 16.34 13.91
CA SER A 30 -13.11 16.58 13.74
C SER A 30 -13.64 15.97 12.44
N ARG A 31 -14.95 15.70 12.40
CA ARG A 31 -15.57 15.05 11.25
C ARG A 31 -15.57 15.98 10.03
N LEU A 32 -14.76 15.64 9.02
CA LEU A 32 -14.84 16.26 7.69
C LEU A 32 -16.02 15.68 6.90
N TYR A 33 -16.93 16.53 6.42
CA TYR A 33 -17.99 16.15 5.48
C TYR A 33 -17.95 17.08 4.27
N ILE A 34 -18.04 16.50 3.08
CA ILE A 34 -18.12 17.22 1.81
C ILE A 34 -19.24 16.55 1.01
N ALA A 35 -20.25 17.31 0.61
CA ALA A 35 -21.31 16.78 -0.22
C ALA A 35 -20.78 16.47 -1.62
N ASN A 36 -21.21 15.35 -2.21
CA ASN A 36 -20.77 14.94 -3.54
C ASN A 36 -21.16 15.98 -4.61
N SER A 37 -22.32 16.64 -4.45
CA SER A 37 -22.79 17.72 -5.32
C SER A 37 -21.84 18.92 -5.32
N ASP A 38 -21.40 19.34 -4.15
CA ASP A 38 -20.56 20.52 -3.98
C ASP A 38 -19.17 20.28 -4.55
N LEU A 39 -18.60 19.10 -4.27
CA LEU A 39 -17.32 18.71 -4.87
C LEU A 39 -17.43 18.53 -6.38
N ARG A 40 -18.54 17.98 -6.89
CA ARG A 40 -18.76 17.83 -8.34
C ARG A 40 -18.81 19.19 -9.02
N LYS A 41 -19.51 20.15 -8.41
CA LYS A 41 -19.61 21.52 -8.91
C LYS A 41 -18.24 22.21 -8.93
N ALA A 42 -17.44 22.02 -7.87
CA ALA A 42 -16.09 22.57 -7.80
C ALA A 42 -15.10 21.92 -8.79
N TRP A 43 -15.23 20.60 -9.00
CA TRP A 43 -14.37 19.85 -9.93
C TRP A 43 -14.66 20.17 -11.39
N GLY A 44 -15.93 20.34 -11.75
CA GLY A 44 -16.35 20.84 -13.08
C GLY A 44 -16.12 19.88 -14.25
N GLN A 45 -15.55 18.69 -14.05
CA GLN A 45 -15.19 17.75 -15.12
C GLN A 45 -15.64 16.32 -14.83
N GLY A 46 -16.40 15.68 -15.72
CA GLY A 46 -16.80 14.27 -15.52
C GLY A 46 -17.58 14.02 -14.23
N PHE A 47 -17.08 13.14 -13.36
CA PHE A 47 -17.74 12.77 -12.11
C PHE A 47 -16.77 12.75 -10.90
N VAL A 48 -17.36 12.85 -9.71
CA VAL A 48 -16.69 12.63 -8.43
C VAL A 48 -17.46 11.59 -7.61
N ASN A 49 -16.76 10.91 -6.72
CA ASN A 49 -17.34 9.92 -5.82
C ASN A 49 -16.75 10.12 -4.42
N VAL A 50 -17.46 10.89 -3.59
CA VAL A 50 -17.06 11.19 -2.22
C VAL A 50 -17.55 10.08 -1.29
N ARG A 51 -16.61 9.43 -0.60
CA ARG A 51 -16.90 8.37 0.38
C ARG A 51 -16.10 8.59 1.66
N ARG A 52 -16.70 8.20 2.79
CA ARG A 52 -16.00 8.11 4.06
C ARG A 52 -15.25 6.79 4.11
N LEU A 53 -13.97 6.84 4.49
CA LEU A 53 -13.19 5.66 4.77
C LEU A 53 -13.63 5.02 6.10
N SER A 54 -13.62 3.70 6.12
CA SER A 54 -13.83 2.83 7.28
C SER A 54 -12.52 2.17 7.71
N ASP A 55 -12.47 1.64 8.92
CA ASP A 55 -11.26 0.97 9.45
C ASP A 55 -10.90 -0.33 8.70
N SER A 56 -11.85 -0.91 7.96
CA SER A 56 -11.60 -2.06 7.09
C SER A 56 -11.00 -1.68 5.73
N ASP A 57 -11.03 -0.40 5.36
CA ASP A 57 -10.51 0.03 4.08
C ASP A 57 -9.00 -0.05 4.05
N ASN A 58 -8.47 -0.65 2.99
CA ASN A 58 -7.04 -0.62 2.75
C ASN A 58 -6.64 0.73 2.16
N VAL A 59 -6.52 1.75 3.02
CA VAL A 59 -6.11 3.12 2.64
C VAL A 59 -4.80 3.11 1.84
N SER A 60 -3.89 2.18 2.16
CA SER A 60 -2.63 2.05 1.43
C SER A 60 -2.83 1.65 -0.03
N ALA A 61 -3.86 0.85 -0.35
CA ALA A 61 -4.19 0.53 -1.74
C ALA A 61 -4.52 1.79 -2.55
N TYR A 62 -5.26 2.76 -1.98
CA TYR A 62 -5.58 4.02 -2.68
C TYR A 62 -4.36 4.87 -3.00
N VAL A 63 -3.29 4.75 -2.19
CA VAL A 63 -2.04 5.49 -2.37
C VAL A 63 -1.04 4.71 -3.23
N MET A 64 -1.03 3.39 -3.11
CA MET A 64 -0.10 2.50 -3.82
C MET A 64 -0.59 2.07 -5.19
N ALA A 65 -1.87 2.28 -5.53
CA ALA A 65 -2.49 1.55 -6.62
C ALA A 65 -1.78 1.67 -7.97
N TYR A 66 -1.10 2.78 -8.33
CA TYR A 66 -0.60 2.91 -9.72
C TYR A 66 0.65 3.78 -9.90
N VAL A 67 1.80 3.30 -9.42
CA VAL A 67 3.12 3.81 -9.86
C VAL A 67 4.08 2.68 -10.29
N SER A 68 3.78 1.41 -10.01
CA SER A 68 4.89 0.47 -9.72
C SER A 68 5.06 -0.77 -10.61
N ASP A 69 4.15 -1.05 -11.56
CA ASP A 69 4.24 -2.31 -12.33
C ASP A 69 4.50 -2.02 -13.82
N VAL A 70 5.64 -1.40 -14.10
CA VAL A 70 6.24 -1.38 -15.43
C VAL A 70 6.69 -2.81 -15.76
N ASP A 71 6.42 -3.27 -16.99
CA ASP A 71 6.91 -4.57 -17.44
C ASP A 71 8.42 -4.50 -17.67
N LEU A 72 9.18 -4.86 -16.64
CA LEU A 72 10.64 -4.86 -16.69
C LEU A 72 11.20 -5.89 -17.69
N ASN A 73 10.39 -6.86 -18.11
CA ASN A 73 10.77 -7.87 -19.09
C ASN A 73 10.35 -7.47 -20.53
N ASN A 74 9.54 -6.43 -20.69
CA ASN A 74 9.08 -5.90 -21.98
C ASN A 74 9.21 -4.38 -22.02
N LEU A 75 10.43 -3.89 -21.82
CA LEU A 75 10.75 -2.46 -21.84
C LEU A 75 10.62 -1.84 -23.24
N GLU A 76 10.71 -2.66 -24.29
CA GLU A 76 10.63 -2.23 -25.70
C GLU A 76 9.18 -2.05 -26.19
N GLY A 77 8.20 -2.48 -25.39
CA GLY A 77 6.82 -2.04 -25.53
C GLY A 77 5.97 -2.80 -26.56
N GLU A 78 6.33 -4.05 -26.88
CA GLU A 78 5.46 -4.92 -27.69
C GLU A 78 4.26 -5.39 -26.85
N PHE A 79 3.31 -4.49 -26.59
CA PHE A 79 2.05 -4.84 -25.94
C PHE A 79 1.03 -5.24 -27.01
N ASN A 80 0.92 -6.53 -27.27
CA ASN A 80 -0.22 -7.06 -28.01
C ASN A 80 -1.47 -6.95 -27.11
N ASN A 81 -2.26 -5.88 -27.29
CA ASN A 81 -3.50 -5.63 -26.54
C ASN A 81 -4.55 -6.76 -26.65
N ASN A 82 -4.32 -7.72 -27.54
CA ASN A 82 -5.17 -8.90 -27.77
C ASN A 82 -4.74 -10.13 -26.95
N ASP A 83 -3.60 -10.08 -26.26
CA ASP A 83 -3.19 -11.18 -25.39
C ASP A 83 -3.97 -11.14 -24.07
N GLN A 84 -5.05 -11.91 -24.02
CA GLN A 84 -5.92 -12.06 -22.85
C GLN A 84 -5.17 -12.54 -21.60
N ASN A 85 -3.95 -13.07 -21.75
CA ASN A 85 -3.13 -13.55 -20.65
C ASN A 85 -2.27 -12.46 -19.99
N THR A 86 -2.21 -11.25 -20.54
CA THR A 86 -1.42 -10.17 -19.92
C THR A 86 -2.10 -9.67 -18.64
N PRO A 87 -1.45 -9.73 -17.47
CA PRO A 87 -2.09 -9.33 -16.22
C PRO A 87 -2.38 -7.83 -16.21
N LYS A 88 -3.60 -7.46 -15.79
CA LYS A 88 -4.10 -6.06 -15.77
C LYS A 88 -3.17 -5.04 -15.11
N ARG A 89 -2.31 -5.46 -14.18
CA ARG A 89 -1.31 -4.59 -13.54
C ARG A 89 -0.25 -4.07 -14.53
N ILE A 90 0.18 -4.92 -15.46
CA ILE A 90 1.16 -4.59 -16.51
C ILE A 90 0.53 -3.60 -17.49
N ILE A 91 -0.68 -3.91 -17.98
CA ILE A 91 -1.46 -3.02 -18.87
C ILE A 91 -1.67 -1.63 -18.24
N LYS A 92 -1.89 -1.57 -16.92
CA LYS A 92 -2.06 -0.31 -16.20
C LYS A 92 -0.74 0.42 -15.94
N GLY A 93 0.37 -0.29 -15.75
CA GLY A 93 1.70 0.29 -15.57
C GLY A 93 2.27 0.92 -16.84
N GLY A 94 1.94 0.38 -18.02
CA GLY A 94 2.31 0.97 -19.32
C GLY A 94 1.74 2.38 -19.56
N ARG A 95 0.77 2.83 -18.75
CA ARG A 95 0.18 4.17 -18.84
C ARG A 95 1.10 5.28 -18.34
N LEU A 96 2.30 4.95 -17.87
CA LEU A 96 3.30 5.95 -17.51
C LEU A 96 3.60 6.90 -18.69
N SER A 97 3.52 6.41 -19.94
CA SER A 97 3.68 7.22 -21.15
C SER A 97 2.60 8.28 -21.37
N LEU A 98 1.45 8.17 -20.68
CA LEU A 98 0.34 9.13 -20.79
C LEU A 98 0.52 10.36 -19.88
N TYR A 99 1.51 10.35 -18.99
CA TYR A 99 1.79 11.53 -18.15
C TYR A 99 2.72 12.49 -18.89
N PRO A 100 2.41 13.80 -18.92
CA PRO A 100 3.35 14.80 -19.35
C PRO A 100 4.66 14.73 -18.55
N ILE A 101 5.77 15.05 -19.24
CA ILE A 101 7.09 15.16 -18.61
C ILE A 101 7.01 16.18 -17.46
N GLY A 102 7.55 15.81 -16.30
CA GLY A 102 7.54 16.66 -15.10
C GLY A 102 6.24 16.67 -14.30
N MET A 103 5.20 15.93 -14.72
CA MET A 103 3.96 15.84 -13.96
C MET A 103 4.16 15.10 -12.64
N GLN A 104 3.87 15.78 -11.53
CA GLN A 104 3.93 15.18 -10.21
C GLN A 104 2.67 14.33 -9.93
N ILE A 105 2.81 13.02 -10.05
CA ILE A 105 1.74 12.01 -9.90
C ILE A 105 1.23 11.94 -8.45
N TYR A 106 2.13 12.08 -7.47
CA TYR A 106 1.81 12.08 -6.04
C TYR A 106 2.05 13.45 -5.40
N ARG A 107 1.04 13.98 -4.71
CA ARG A 107 1.14 15.22 -3.95
C ARG A 107 0.58 15.03 -2.54
N ARG A 108 1.16 15.74 -1.58
CA ARG A 108 0.65 15.78 -0.21
C ARG A 108 0.76 17.18 0.37
N SER A 109 -0.11 17.50 1.32
CA SER A 109 0.05 18.74 2.11
C SER A 109 1.33 18.67 2.93
N ARG A 110 2.05 19.80 3.01
CA ARG A 110 3.24 19.92 3.87
C ARG A 110 2.89 19.80 5.35
N TYR A 111 1.75 20.38 5.74
CA TYR A 111 1.26 20.39 7.13
C TYR A 111 0.16 19.35 7.35
N GLY A 112 0.14 18.78 8.56
CA GLY A 112 -0.90 17.84 9.01
C GLY A 112 -0.75 16.37 8.60
N ILE A 113 0.30 16.05 7.83
CA ILE A 113 0.64 14.70 7.41
C ILE A 113 2.08 14.40 7.86
N LYS A 114 2.21 13.43 8.78
CA LYS A 114 3.51 12.88 9.19
C LYS A 114 3.98 11.85 8.17
N GLU A 115 5.22 11.97 7.73
CA GLU A 115 5.85 10.94 6.91
C GLU A 115 6.21 9.72 7.74
N ALA A 116 6.25 8.57 7.07
CA ALA A 116 6.76 7.34 7.67
C ALA A 116 8.28 7.45 7.88
N THR A 117 8.76 6.97 9.03
CA THR A 117 10.19 6.88 9.32
C THR A 117 10.86 5.86 8.39
N LYS A 118 11.90 6.29 7.69
CA LYS A 118 12.73 5.42 6.84
C LYS A 118 14.00 5.04 7.59
N ILE A 119 14.28 3.75 7.68
CA ILE A 119 15.46 3.20 8.38
C ILE A 119 16.08 2.13 7.49
N LYS A 120 17.40 2.12 7.37
CA LYS A 120 18.17 1.08 6.70
C LYS A 120 18.91 0.26 7.75
N ASP A 121 18.62 -1.03 7.81
CA ASP A 121 19.26 -1.99 8.73
C ASP A 121 18.97 -3.42 8.23
N THR A 122 19.52 -4.43 8.89
CA THR A 122 19.24 -5.84 8.62
C THR A 122 17.78 -6.20 8.96
N LYS A 123 17.23 -7.20 8.26
CA LYS A 123 15.87 -7.70 8.47
C LYS A 123 15.61 -8.09 9.92
N LYS A 124 16.58 -8.74 10.57
CA LYS A 124 16.51 -9.15 11.98
C LYS A 124 16.34 -7.93 12.90
N ASN A 125 17.22 -6.94 12.78
CA ASN A 125 17.20 -5.75 13.64
C ASN A 125 15.91 -4.94 13.46
N ILE A 126 15.43 -4.77 12.22
CA ILE A 126 14.15 -4.08 11.96
C ILE A 126 12.98 -4.84 12.60
N LYS A 127 12.95 -6.17 12.47
CA LYS A 127 11.88 -6.97 13.08
C LYS A 127 11.87 -6.87 14.60
N SER A 128 13.03 -6.96 15.24
CA SER A 128 13.17 -6.83 16.68
C SER A 128 12.77 -5.43 17.17
N LYS A 129 13.21 -4.38 16.47
CA LYS A 129 12.87 -2.98 16.78
C LYS A 129 11.37 -2.70 16.82
N TYR A 130 10.60 -3.38 15.97
CA TYR A 130 9.14 -3.21 15.92
C TYR A 130 8.35 -4.31 16.63
N HIS A 131 9.03 -5.26 17.28
CA HIS A 131 8.47 -6.43 17.97
C HIS A 131 7.62 -7.31 17.04
N ILE A 132 8.17 -7.65 15.87
CA ILE A 132 7.51 -8.43 14.82
C ILE A 132 8.33 -9.66 14.38
N ASP A 133 9.25 -10.13 15.21
CA ASP A 133 10.19 -11.23 14.92
C ASP A 133 9.48 -12.52 14.47
N GLY A 134 8.44 -12.91 15.18
CA GLY A 134 7.61 -14.09 14.86
C GLY A 134 6.42 -13.78 13.95
N ALA A 135 6.27 -12.54 13.47
CA ALA A 135 5.13 -12.18 12.63
C ALA A 135 5.35 -12.66 11.19
N LYS A 136 4.29 -13.17 10.56
CA LYS A 136 4.26 -13.43 9.12
C LYS A 136 3.89 -12.15 8.35
N PRO A 137 4.47 -11.90 7.17
CA PRO A 137 4.09 -10.76 6.35
C PRO A 137 2.62 -10.87 5.94
N SER A 138 1.92 -9.74 5.99
CA SER A 138 0.55 -9.59 5.46
C SER A 138 0.53 -9.48 3.94
N TYR A 139 1.63 -9.06 3.34
CA TYR A 139 1.87 -9.09 1.90
C TYR A 139 3.36 -9.32 1.66
N TYR A 140 3.66 -10.11 0.64
CA TYR A 140 5.01 -10.42 0.19
C TYR A 140 5.06 -10.29 -1.32
N ARG A 141 6.14 -9.69 -1.83
CA ARG A 141 6.46 -9.62 -3.25
C ARG A 141 7.95 -9.78 -3.43
N LYS A 142 8.32 -10.54 -4.44
CA LYS A 142 9.70 -10.67 -4.93
C LYS A 142 9.75 -10.16 -6.37
N ILE A 143 10.80 -9.42 -6.70
CA ILE A 143 11.08 -8.95 -8.05
C ILE A 143 12.54 -9.29 -8.35
N ASP A 144 12.76 -9.95 -9.47
CA ASP A 144 14.10 -10.22 -9.97
C ASP A 144 14.39 -9.25 -11.10
N ILE A 145 15.43 -8.44 -10.94
CA ILE A 145 15.87 -7.46 -11.94
C ILE A 145 17.10 -8.05 -12.63
N LYS A 146 16.93 -8.43 -13.90
CA LYS A 146 18.02 -8.85 -14.79
C LYS A 146 18.54 -7.64 -15.54
N HIS A 147 19.83 -7.33 -15.40
CA HIS A 147 20.47 -6.32 -16.23
C HIS A 147 21.32 -7.03 -17.29
N LYS A 148 20.89 -6.96 -18.56
CA LYS A 148 21.49 -7.42 -19.84
C LYS A 148 22.61 -8.50 -19.81
N ALA A 149 23.69 -8.30 -19.04
CA ALA A 149 24.91 -9.12 -19.01
C ALA A 149 25.20 -9.82 -17.66
N ASP A 150 24.41 -9.60 -16.60
CA ASP A 150 24.65 -10.24 -15.29
C ASP A 150 24.12 -11.68 -15.29
N GLU A 151 24.97 -12.66 -14.95
CA GLU A 151 24.56 -14.06 -14.78
C GLU A 151 23.55 -14.22 -13.64
N ASN A 152 23.62 -13.36 -12.61
CA ASN A 152 22.78 -13.41 -11.42
C ASN A 152 21.85 -12.18 -11.34
N PRO A 153 20.52 -12.37 -11.20
CA PRO A 153 19.60 -11.26 -11.05
C PRO A 153 19.74 -10.56 -9.68
N ILE A 154 19.46 -9.26 -9.64
CA ILE A 154 19.24 -8.54 -8.38
C ILE A 154 17.85 -8.89 -7.87
N GLU A 155 17.79 -9.52 -6.70
CA GLU A 155 16.55 -9.88 -6.05
C GLU A 155 16.10 -8.80 -5.07
N ILE A 156 14.87 -8.32 -5.25
CA ILE A 156 14.22 -7.36 -4.35
C ILE A 156 12.99 -8.02 -3.72
N GLU A 157 13.10 -8.31 -2.43
CA GLU A 157 11.98 -8.73 -1.59
C GLU A 157 11.32 -7.53 -0.91
N THR A 158 10.00 -7.44 -0.99
CA THR A 158 9.18 -6.45 -0.28
C THR A 158 8.16 -7.17 0.61
N GLU A 159 8.21 -6.87 1.91
CA GLU A 159 7.33 -7.45 2.92
C GLU A 159 6.57 -6.35 3.68
N TYR A 160 5.27 -6.56 3.88
CA TYR A 160 4.44 -5.66 4.70
C TYR A 160 3.99 -6.39 5.95
N TYR A 161 4.16 -5.76 7.10
CA TYR A 161 3.78 -6.31 8.39
C TYR A 161 2.74 -5.44 9.07
N SER A 162 1.69 -6.06 9.61
CA SER A 162 0.75 -5.37 10.49
C SER A 162 1.18 -5.53 11.95
N ARG A 163 1.57 -4.43 12.60
CA ARG A 163 1.91 -4.43 14.02
C ARG A 163 0.73 -4.86 14.91
N LYS A 164 -0.51 -4.51 14.52
CA LYS A 164 -1.72 -4.92 15.24
C LYS A 164 -1.88 -6.45 15.16
N LYS A 165 -1.80 -7.02 13.96
CA LYS A 165 -1.89 -8.49 13.79
C LYS A 165 -0.77 -9.22 14.52
N ALA A 166 0.46 -8.69 14.47
CA ALA A 166 1.61 -9.27 15.18
C ALA A 166 1.39 -9.31 16.69
N LYS A 167 0.91 -8.21 17.29
CA LYS A 167 0.59 -8.15 18.73
C LYS A 167 -0.49 -9.16 19.12
N ILE A 168 -1.56 -9.26 18.32
CA ILE A 168 -2.66 -10.21 18.57
C ILE A 168 -2.13 -11.65 18.48
N ALA A 169 -1.36 -11.98 17.45
CA ALA A 169 -0.78 -13.31 17.30
C ALA A 169 0.16 -13.68 18.47
N ALA A 170 0.99 -12.73 18.93
CA ALA A 170 1.85 -12.94 20.09
C ALA A 170 1.04 -13.17 21.38
N ALA A 171 -0.06 -12.43 21.57
CA ALA A 171 -0.95 -12.62 22.71
C ALA A 171 -1.63 -14.00 22.68
N ILE A 172 -2.17 -14.41 21.53
CA ILE A 172 -2.77 -15.75 21.34
C ILE A 172 -1.74 -16.84 21.62
N ALA A 173 -0.51 -16.71 21.09
CA ALA A 173 0.55 -17.68 21.34
C ALA A 173 0.92 -17.79 22.82
N LYS A 174 0.87 -16.68 23.58
CA LYS A 174 1.09 -16.69 25.03
C LYS A 174 -0.04 -17.42 25.77
N ILE A 175 -1.29 -17.16 25.38
CA ILE A 175 -2.46 -17.83 25.96
C ILE A 175 -2.36 -19.34 25.72
N ASN A 176 -2.11 -19.76 24.48
CA ASN A 176 -2.01 -21.17 24.14
C ASN A 176 -0.88 -21.88 24.90
N ARG A 177 0.27 -21.23 25.10
CA ARG A 177 1.36 -21.80 25.91
C ARG A 177 0.96 -21.98 27.38
N ASN A 178 0.22 -21.03 27.94
CA ASN A 178 -0.24 -21.13 29.32
C ASN A 178 -1.29 -22.24 29.47
N CYS A 179 -2.25 -22.34 28.55
CA CYS A 179 -3.24 -23.43 28.56
C CYS A 179 -2.57 -24.81 28.46
N ASN A 180 -1.58 -24.96 27.57
CA ASN A 180 -0.89 -26.23 27.41
C ASN A 180 -0.05 -26.62 28.64
N LYS A 181 0.53 -25.65 29.35
CA LYS A 181 1.26 -25.90 30.60
C LYS A 181 0.32 -26.37 31.71
N ASN A 182 -0.82 -25.71 31.87
CA ASN A 182 -1.80 -26.11 32.89
C ASN A 182 -2.34 -27.52 32.61
N SER A 183 -2.63 -27.86 31.34
CA SER A 183 -3.09 -29.21 31.00
C SER A 183 -2.04 -30.30 31.21
N SER A 184 -0.74 -29.98 31.13
CA SER A 184 0.31 -30.96 31.44
C SER A 184 0.52 -31.12 32.95
N GLU A 185 0.40 -30.04 33.72
CA GLU A 185 0.48 -30.09 35.20
C GLU A 185 -0.72 -30.85 35.79
N ASP A 186 -1.93 -30.64 35.24
CA ASP A 186 -3.14 -31.38 35.65
C ASP A 186 -3.06 -32.88 35.31
N ALA A 187 -2.33 -33.25 34.24
CA ALA A 187 -2.13 -34.64 33.86
C ALA A 187 -1.08 -35.36 34.73
N GLU A 188 -0.03 -34.65 35.17
CA GLU A 188 0.98 -35.20 36.10
C GLU A 188 0.48 -35.33 37.54
N LEU A 189 -0.55 -34.58 37.94
CA LEU A 189 -1.19 -34.68 39.26
C LEU A 189 -2.29 -35.75 39.35
N ALA A 190 -2.69 -36.34 38.22
CA ALA A 190 -3.75 -37.35 38.14
C ALA A 190 -3.22 -38.81 38.10
N ASP A 191 -1.89 -39.00 38.10
CA ASP A 191 -1.17 -40.27 38.27
C ASP A 191 -0.58 -40.36 39.70
#